data_AF-A0A7J6XG41-F1
#
_entry.id   AF-A0A7J6XG41-F1
#
_cell.length_a   1.000
_cell.length_b   1.000
_cell.length_c   1.000
_cell.angle_alpha   90.00
_cell.angle_beta   90.00
_cell.angle_gamma   90.00
#
_symmetry.space_group_name_H-M   'P 1'
#
loop_
_entity.id
_entity.type
_entity.pdbx_description
1 polymer ?
#
loop_
_entity_poly.entity_id
_entity_poly.type
_entity_poly.pdbx_seq_one_letter_code
_entity_poly.pdbx_strand_id
1 'polypeptide(L)' 'MKLEKHFKKQGITGPPYKFLHGNMKDILSLMLQVQSKPMEHSHRIVRRVLPYIYQTAENY' A
#
# COMPACT_ATOMS: atom_id res chain seq x y z
N MET A 1 -12.76 6.85 14.30
CA MET A 1 -13.76 6.59 13.24
C MET A 1 -14.54 5.30 13.52
N LYS A 2 -15.84 5.20 13.22
CA LYS A 2 -16.63 3.98 13.50
C LYS A 2 -16.12 2.77 12.71
N LEU A 3 -15.72 2.99 11.46
CA LEU A 3 -15.23 1.94 10.55
C LEU A 3 -13.88 1.35 11.01
N GLU A 4 -12.92 2.21 11.31
CA GLU A 4 -11.61 1.80 11.82
C GLU A 4 -11.73 1.04 13.15
N LYS A 5 -12.59 1.51 14.07
CA LYS A 5 -12.90 0.80 15.32
C LYS A 5 -13.55 -0.56 15.07
N HIS A 6 -14.37 -0.69 14.03
CA HIS A 6 -15.01 -1.96 13.66
C HIS A 6 -13.98 -2.97 13.15
N PHE A 7 -13.11 -2.58 12.22
CA PHE A 7 -12.04 -3.45 11.71
C PHE A 7 -11.02 -3.82 12.79
N LYS A 8 -10.66 -2.87 13.66
CA LYS A 8 -9.76 -3.15 14.78
C LYS A 8 -10.32 -4.21 15.75
N LYS A 9 -11.65 -4.23 15.96
CA LYS A 9 -12.31 -5.29 16.75
C LYS A 9 -12.25 -6.67 16.09
N GLN A 10 -12.09 -6.73 14.77
CA GLN A 10 -11.90 -7.98 14.01
C GLN A 10 -10.43 -8.40 13.94
N GLY A 11 -9.52 -7.68 14.60
CA GLY A 11 -8.07 -7.92 14.50
C GLY A 11 -7.44 -7.37 13.21
N ILE A 12 -8.20 -6.66 12.38
CA ILE A 12 -7.70 -6.06 11.15
C ILE A 12 -7.12 -4.69 11.50
N THR A 13 -5.79 -4.59 11.42
CA THR A 13 -5.06 -3.32 11.61
C THR A 13 -4.54 -2.86 10.25
N GLY A 14 -4.77 -1.59 9.94
CA GLY A 14 -4.37 -1.02 8.66
C GLY A 14 -4.08 0.47 8.79
N PRO A 15 -3.74 1.13 7.68
CA PRO A 15 -3.50 2.57 7.68
C PRO A 15 -4.76 3.34 8.12
N PRO A 16 -4.58 4.53 8.72
CA PRO A 16 -5.70 5.36 9.16
C PRO A 16 -6.59 5.72 7.97
N TYR A 17 -7.90 5.75 8.21
CA TYR A 17 -8.88 6.02 7.16
C TYR A 17 -8.78 7.46 6.66
N LYS A 18 -8.73 7.63 5.33
CA LYS A 18 -8.69 8.93 4.64
C LYS A 18 -9.95 9.09 3.78
N PHE A 19 -10.70 10.17 4.00
CA PHE A 19 -11.98 10.42 3.33
C PHE A 19 -11.80 10.87 1.86
N LEU A 20 -12.80 10.56 1.01
CA LEU A 20 -12.87 10.78 -0.46
C LEU A 20 -11.87 9.99 -1.32
N HIS A 21 -10.58 10.10 -1.05
CA HIS A 21 -9.54 9.56 -1.94
C HIS A 21 -8.76 8.39 -1.32
N GLY A 22 -8.99 8.09 -0.05
CA GLY A 22 -8.26 7.04 0.64
C GLY A 22 -6.75 7.22 0.49
N ASN A 23 -6.08 6.14 0.09
CA ASN A 23 -4.63 6.11 -0.11
C ASN A 23 -4.24 6.20 -1.60
N MET A 24 -5.16 6.62 -2.48
CA MET A 24 -4.88 6.68 -3.93
C MET A 24 -3.64 7.53 -4.26
N LYS A 25 -3.48 8.67 -3.59
CA LYS A 25 -2.31 9.54 -3.80
C LYS A 25 -1.00 8.84 -3.41
N ASP A 26 -1.00 8.10 -2.31
CA ASP A 26 0.17 7.36 -1.83
C ASP A 26 0.50 6.21 -2.77
N ILE A 27 -0.52 5.48 -3.25
CA ILE A 27 -0.38 4.40 -4.24
C ILE A 27 0.27 4.93 -5.52
N LEU A 28 -0.27 6.02 -6.08
CA LEU A 28 0.23 6.61 -7.31
C LEU A 28 1.65 7.17 -7.15
N SER A 29 1.91 7.88 -6.06
CA SER A 29 3.24 8.41 -5.75
C SER A 29 4.27 7.29 -5.65
N LEU A 30 3.97 6.23 -4.90
CA LEU A 30 4.88 5.10 -4.74
C LEU A 30 5.08 4.35 -6.05
N MET A 31 4.02 4.17 -6.85
CA MET A 31 4.14 3.59 -8.19
C MET A 31 5.08 4.40 -9.08
N LEU A 32 4.93 5.72 -9.15
CA LEU A 32 5.80 6.59 -9.95
C LEU A 32 7.25 6.54 -9.47
N GLN A 33 7.48 6.57 -8.16
CA GLN A 33 8.81 6.50 -7.56
C GLN A 33 9.51 5.16 -7.82
N VAL A 34 8.78 4.06 -7.74
CA VAL A 34 9.34 2.74 -8.03
C VAL A 34 9.56 2.61 -9.52
N GLN A 35 8.65 3.12 -10.35
CA GLN A 35 8.73 3.04 -11.81
C GLN A 35 9.87 3.85 -12.43
N SER A 36 10.25 4.98 -11.82
CA SER A 36 11.35 5.81 -12.30
C SER A 36 12.73 5.16 -12.15
N LYS A 37 12.88 4.17 -11.26
CA LYS A 37 14.14 3.45 -11.05
C LYS A 37 14.26 2.26 -11.99
N PRO A 38 15.44 1.92 -12.51
CA PRO A 38 15.63 0.66 -13.23
C PRO A 38 15.37 -0.53 -12.29
N MET A 39 14.88 -1.64 -12.84
CA MET A 39 14.64 -2.88 -12.10
C MET A 39 15.64 -3.94 -12.57
N GLU A 40 16.25 -4.65 -11.63
CA GLU A 40 17.09 -5.81 -11.90
C GLU A 40 16.29 -6.93 -12.60
N HIS A 41 16.94 -7.66 -13.51
CA HIS A 41 16.38 -8.86 -14.12
C HIS A 41 16.24 -9.97 -13.07
N SER A 42 15.12 -9.96 -12.35
CA SER A 42 14.82 -10.93 -11.30
C SER A 42 13.36 -11.35 -11.33
N HIS A 43 13.06 -12.50 -10.73
CA HIS A 43 11.67 -12.98 -10.58
C HIS A 43 10.86 -12.20 -9.53
N ARG A 44 11.47 -11.22 -8.83
CA ARG A 44 10.83 -10.44 -7.76
C ARG A 44 10.07 -9.21 -8.29
N ILE A 45 9.23 -9.42 -9.29
CA ILE A 45 8.51 -8.35 -10.00
C ILE A 45 7.39 -7.70 -9.17
N VAL A 46 6.91 -8.36 -8.10
CA VAL A 46 5.78 -7.87 -7.30
C VAL A 46 6.05 -6.48 -6.71
N ARG A 47 7.29 -6.21 -6.28
CA ARG A 47 7.71 -4.89 -5.78
C ARG A 47 7.58 -3.79 -6.83
N ARG A 48 7.66 -4.15 -8.11
CA ARG A 48 7.56 -3.21 -9.24
C ARG A 48 6.11 -3.01 -9.69
N VAL A 49 5.35 -4.09 -9.80
CA VAL A 49 3.97 -4.07 -10.32
C VAL A 49 2.98 -3.61 -9.25
N LEU A 50 3.14 -4.07 -8.01
CA LEU A 50 2.25 -3.78 -6.89
C LEU A 50 3.05 -3.29 -5.66
N PRO A 51 3.80 -2.18 -5.78
CA PRO A 51 4.70 -1.71 -4.73
C PRO A 51 3.96 -1.42 -3.42
N TYR A 52 2.76 -0.84 -3.51
CA TYR A 52 1.97 -0.46 -2.34
C TYR A 52 1.44 -1.69 -1.58
N ILE A 53 1.02 -2.74 -2.29
CA ILE A 53 0.54 -3.98 -1.67
C ILE A 53 1.71 -4.70 -1.00
N TYR A 54 2.85 -4.78 -1.69
CA TYR A 54 4.07 -5.34 -1.13
C TYR A 54 4.47 -4.64 0.17
N GLN A 55 4.50 -3.29 0.17
CA GLN A 55 4.80 -2.50 1.35
C GLN A 55 3.76 -2.69 2.46
N THR A 56 2.47 -2.83 2.12
CA THR A 56 1.43 -3.04 3.12
C THR A 56 1.60 -4.39 3.81
N ALA A 57 1.86 -5.46 3.06
CA ALA A 57 2.09 -6.80 3.61
C ALA A 57 3.37 -6.91 4.46
N GLU A 58 4.34 -6.01 4.26
CA GLU A 58 5.56 -5.95 5.08
C GLU A 58 5.36 -5.16 6.39
N ASN A 59 4.40 -4.22 6.42
CA ASN A 59 4.19 -3.32 7.55
C ASN A 59 3.04 -3.74 8.49
N TYR A 60 2.14 -4.61 8.06
CA TYR A 60 0.94 -5.04 8.79
C TYR A 60 0.83 -6.57 8.74
#